data_AF-A0A543A3R6-F1
#
_entry.id   AF-A0A543A3R6-F1
#
_cell.length_a   1.000
_cell.length_b   1.000
_cell.length_c   1.000
_cell.angle_alpha   90.00
_cell.angle_beta   90.00
_cell.angle_gamma   90.00
#
_symmetry.space_group_name_H-M   'P 1'
#
loop_
_entity.id
_entity.type
_entity.pdbx_description
1 polymer ?
#
loop_
_entity_poly.entity_id
_entity_poly.type
_entity_poly.pdbx_seq_one_letter_code
_entity_poly.pdbx_strand_id
1 'polypeptide(L)'
;MNAPSHTHLAMRVTLEGRDRYRWISLGAAGLAVIAGGMAVFGLPPIDLHGPLHWYGIMDPLCGGTRAARYTAMGRWGEAWRYNPLGIATVLVVSLLLLRGATGIMTGRWLTAHITWTRRARRIAIAAAVILLILLEIRQQGRADLLMQGTFTFIDHPVR
;
A
#
# COMPACT_ATOMS: atom_id res chain seq x y z
N MET A 1 -9.02 -39.03 -20.54
CA MET A 1 -9.16 -38.57 -19.14
C MET A 1 -8.15 -37.44 -18.92
N ASN A 2 -8.63 -36.19 -18.84
CA ASN A 2 -7.76 -35.02 -18.62
C ASN A 2 -7.42 -34.93 -17.13
N ALA A 3 -6.14 -35.00 -16.77
CA ALA A 3 -5.69 -34.75 -15.41
C ALA A 3 -6.13 -33.33 -14.97
N PRO A 4 -6.61 -33.14 -13.73
CA PRO A 4 -6.94 -31.81 -13.24
C PRO A 4 -5.69 -30.94 -13.29
N SER A 5 -5.74 -29.88 -14.10
CA SER A 5 -4.67 -28.88 -14.14
C SER A 5 -4.62 -28.21 -12.78
N HIS A 6 -3.71 -28.69 -11.94
CA HIS A 6 -3.58 -28.20 -10.59
C HIS A 6 -3.27 -26.69 -10.61
N THR A 7 -4.05 -25.94 -9.86
CA THR A 7 -3.95 -24.49 -9.66
C THR A 7 -2.73 -24.16 -8.82
N HIS A 8 -1.53 -24.62 -9.19
CA HIS A 8 -0.38 -24.52 -8.30
C HIS A 8 0.27 -23.14 -8.44
N LEU A 9 0.09 -22.33 -7.41
CA LEU A 9 1.04 -21.30 -7.02
C LEU A 9 2.18 -22.03 -6.31
N ALA A 10 3.41 -21.94 -6.84
CA ALA A 10 4.57 -22.45 -6.13
C ALA A 10 5.45 -21.28 -5.70
N MET A 11 5.77 -21.23 -4.41
CA MET A 11 6.68 -20.28 -3.80
C MET A 11 7.91 -21.03 -3.30
N ARG A 12 9.08 -20.68 -3.81
CA ARG A 12 10.37 -21.17 -3.32
C ARG A 12 11.06 -20.02 -2.61
N VAL A 13 11.54 -20.25 -1.39
CA VAL A 13 12.35 -19.27 -0.65
C VAL A 13 13.80 -19.74 -0.65
N THR A 14 14.71 -18.85 -1.03
CA THR A 14 16.16 -19.08 -1.04
C THR A 14 16.84 -18.07 -0.13
N LEU A 15 17.99 -18.46 0.44
CA LEU A 15 18.90 -17.54 1.14
C LEU A 15 20.07 -17.24 0.21
N GLU A 16 20.25 -15.97 -0.12
CA GLU A 16 21.25 -15.51 -1.08
C GLU A 16 22.27 -14.59 -0.40
N GLY A 17 23.53 -14.64 -0.81
CA GLY A 17 24.60 -13.78 -0.24
C GLY A 17 24.56 -12.32 -0.69
N ARG A 18 23.63 -11.93 -1.57
CA ARG A 18 23.45 -10.55 -2.04
C ARG A 18 21.97 -10.21 -2.15
N ASP A 19 21.64 -8.96 -1.88
CA ASP A 19 20.28 -8.45 -2.13
C ASP A 19 20.06 -8.20 -3.62
N ARG A 20 19.48 -9.18 -4.31
CA ARG A 20 19.05 -9.01 -5.71
C ARG A 20 17.99 -7.92 -5.88
N TYR A 21 17.27 -7.57 -4.80
CA TYR A 21 16.14 -6.66 -4.81
C TYR A 21 16.42 -5.38 -4.01
N ARG A 22 17.67 -4.91 -3.99
CA ARG A 22 18.10 -3.73 -3.22
C ARG A 22 17.22 -2.50 -3.45
N TRP A 23 16.74 -2.28 -4.68
CA TRP A 23 15.82 -1.17 -4.99
C TRP A 23 14.48 -1.28 -4.26
N ILE A 24 13.98 -2.48 -4.03
CA ILE A 24 12.77 -2.70 -3.23
C ILE A 24 13.04 -2.36 -1.76
N SER A 25 14.19 -2.80 -1.23
CA SER A 25 14.62 -2.47 0.15
C SER A 25 14.78 -0.97 0.35
N LEU A 26 15.39 -0.26 -0.62
CA LEU A 26 15.53 1.19 -0.62
C LEU A 26 14.18 1.91 -0.75
N GLY A 27 13.30 1.45 -1.65
CA GLY A 27 11.96 2.00 -1.79
C GLY A 27 11.12 1.83 -0.52
N ALA A 28 11.21 0.67 0.13
CA ALA A 28 10.57 0.42 1.41
C ALA A 28 11.11 1.35 2.52
N ALA A 29 12.43 1.57 2.57
CA ALA A 29 13.04 2.54 3.49
C ALA A 29 12.53 3.96 3.23
N GLY A 30 12.48 4.40 1.96
CA GLY A 30 11.92 5.70 1.60
C GLY A 30 10.46 5.86 2.01
N LEU A 31 9.61 4.87 1.72
CA LEU A 31 8.20 4.88 2.13
C LEU A 31 8.03 4.90 3.66
N ALA A 32 8.86 4.17 4.38
CA ALA A 32 8.85 4.16 5.84
C ALA A 32 9.24 5.52 6.43
N VAL A 33 10.27 6.17 5.86
CA VAL A 33 10.67 7.54 6.24
C VAL A 33 9.53 8.53 5.97
N ILE A 34 8.86 8.44 4.81
CA ILE A 34 7.72 9.31 4.49
C ILE A 34 6.57 9.08 5.48
N ALA A 35 6.19 7.82 5.74
CA ALA A 35 5.12 7.49 6.69
C ALA A 35 5.45 7.93 8.13
N GLY A 36 6.68 7.71 8.59
CA GLY A 36 7.17 8.16 9.89
C GLY A 36 7.24 9.68 9.99
N GLY A 37 7.72 10.36 8.94
CA GLY A 37 7.69 11.81 8.83
C GLY A 37 6.27 12.36 8.92
N MET A 38 5.30 11.76 8.22
CA MET A 38 3.90 12.14 8.34
C MET A 38 3.32 11.87 9.75
N ALA A 39 3.80 10.84 10.42
CA ALA A 39 3.40 10.53 11.79
C ALA A 39 3.89 11.62 12.77
N VAL A 40 5.11 12.11 12.60
CA VAL A 40 5.70 13.12 13.50
C VAL A 40 5.24 14.54 13.14
N PHE A 41 5.31 14.92 11.86
CA PHE A 41 5.12 16.31 11.40
C PHE A 41 3.72 16.59 10.87
N GLY A 42 2.87 15.57 10.69
CA GLY A 42 1.58 15.72 10.02
C GLY A 42 1.67 15.53 8.51
N LEU A 43 0.56 15.71 7.81
CA LEU A 43 0.54 15.56 6.35
C LEU A 43 1.20 16.77 5.70
N PRO A 44 1.92 16.58 4.57
CA PRO A 44 2.49 17.72 3.85
C PRO A 44 1.36 18.61 3.32
N PRO A 45 1.54 19.94 3.27
CA PRO A 45 0.52 20.90 2.83
C PRO A 45 0.44 20.96 1.30
N ILE A 46 0.50 19.81 0.64
CA ILE A 46 0.39 19.68 -0.81
C ILE A 46 -0.86 18.86 -1.13
N ASP A 47 -1.63 19.33 -2.10
CA ASP A 47 -2.75 18.56 -2.61
C ASP A 47 -2.22 17.45 -3.53
N LEU A 48 -2.42 16.19 -3.13
CA LEU A 48 -2.07 14.99 -3.90
C LEU A 48 -3.30 14.35 -4.56
N HIS A 49 -4.47 14.97 -4.44
CA HIS A 49 -5.69 14.42 -4.99
C HIS A 49 -5.72 14.55 -6.52
N GLY A 50 -6.32 13.56 -7.18
CA GLY A 50 -6.63 13.66 -8.60
C GLY A 50 -7.79 14.62 -8.86
N PRO A 51 -7.96 15.12 -10.09
CA PRO A 51 -8.97 16.13 -10.41
C PRO A 51 -10.41 15.68 -10.15
N LEU A 52 -10.68 14.38 -10.26
CA LEU A 52 -11.99 13.78 -9.97
C LEU A 52 -12.39 13.91 -8.49
N HIS A 53 -11.42 13.95 -7.57
CA HIS A 53 -11.66 14.07 -6.14
C HIS A 53 -12.37 15.38 -5.79
N TRP A 54 -12.08 16.46 -6.52
CA TRP A 54 -12.72 17.77 -6.33
C TRP A 54 -14.19 17.78 -6.74
N TYR A 55 -14.61 16.80 -7.55
CA TYR A 55 -16.01 16.59 -7.95
C TYR A 55 -16.71 15.53 -7.09
N GLY A 56 -16.10 15.11 -5.98
CA GLY A 56 -16.65 14.08 -5.10
C GLY A 56 -16.52 12.66 -5.62
N ILE A 57 -15.80 12.45 -6.73
CA ILE A 57 -15.55 11.13 -7.29
C ILE A 57 -14.26 10.58 -6.67
N MET A 58 -14.43 9.59 -5.78
CA MET A 58 -13.33 8.98 -5.04
C MET A 58 -12.71 7.80 -5.80
N ASP A 59 -11.38 7.70 -5.79
CA ASP A 59 -10.65 6.53 -6.26
C ASP A 59 -10.31 5.56 -5.10
N PRO A 60 -9.86 4.32 -5.38
CA PRO A 60 -9.53 3.35 -4.34
C PRO A 60 -8.41 3.79 -3.37
N LEU A 61 -7.55 4.71 -3.80
CA LEU A 61 -6.39 5.20 -3.04
C LEU A 61 -6.73 6.43 -2.19
N CYS A 62 -7.88 7.07 -2.40
CA CYS A 62 -8.35 8.20 -1.60
C CYS A 62 -8.22 7.90 -0.09
N GLY A 63 -7.67 8.86 0.66
CA GLY A 63 -7.38 8.70 2.10
C GLY A 63 -6.16 7.82 2.43
N GLY A 64 -5.43 7.31 1.45
CA GLY A 64 -4.28 6.41 1.64
C GLY A 64 -3.14 7.02 2.47
N THR A 65 -2.82 8.30 2.26
CA THR A 65 -1.78 9.01 3.03
C THR A 65 -2.16 9.19 4.50
N ARG A 66 -3.43 9.56 4.79
CA ARG A 66 -4.00 9.59 6.14
C ARG A 66 -3.96 8.21 6.78
N ALA A 67 -4.36 7.17 6.06
CA ALA A 67 -4.35 5.81 6.56
C ALA A 67 -2.93 5.32 6.89
N ALA A 68 -1.95 5.59 6.03
CA ALA A 68 -0.54 5.24 6.29
C ALA A 68 -0.01 5.95 7.54
N ARG A 69 -0.28 7.26 7.69
CA ARG A 69 0.05 8.03 8.91
C ARG A 69 -0.58 7.40 10.15
N TYR A 70 -1.88 7.14 10.14
CA TYR A 70 -2.56 6.55 11.30
C TYR A 70 -2.05 5.15 11.61
N THR A 71 -1.72 4.35 10.59
CA THR A 71 -1.11 3.04 10.78
C THR A 71 0.26 3.16 11.46
N ALA A 72 1.10 4.11 11.02
CA ALA A 72 2.40 4.38 11.64
C ALA A 72 2.27 4.88 13.10
N MET A 73 1.17 5.57 13.43
CA MET A 73 0.83 5.97 14.80
C MET A 73 0.19 4.86 15.66
N GLY A 74 -0.05 3.67 15.11
CA GLY A 74 -0.78 2.60 15.79
C GLY A 74 -2.29 2.85 15.95
N ARG A 75 -2.86 3.83 15.23
CA ARG A 75 -4.29 4.18 15.24
C ARG A 75 -5.06 3.40 14.19
N TRP A 76 -5.11 2.07 14.34
CA TRP A 76 -5.66 1.14 13.33
C TRP A 76 -7.12 1.41 12.97
N GLY A 77 -7.97 1.80 13.93
CA GLY A 77 -9.37 2.13 13.66
C GLY A 77 -9.54 3.32 12.72
N GLU A 78 -8.74 4.38 12.92
CA GLU A 78 -8.72 5.54 12.03
C GLU A 78 -8.12 5.20 10.67
N ALA A 79 -7.02 4.43 10.66
CA ALA A 79 -6.43 3.96 9.42
C ALA A 79 -7.43 3.16 8.58
N TRP A 80 -8.17 2.25 9.20
CA TRP A 80 -9.22 1.48 8.56
C TRP A 80 -10.34 2.39 8.06
N ARG A 81 -10.80 3.33 8.89
CA ARG A 81 -11.86 4.28 8.54
C ARG A 81 -11.52 5.03 7.25
N TYR A 82 -10.29 5.52 7.11
CA TYR A 82 -9.81 6.22 5.92
C TYR A 82 -9.54 5.28 4.73
N ASN A 83 -8.62 4.32 4.87
CA ASN A 83 -8.29 3.42 3.76
C ASN A 83 -7.64 2.12 4.27
N PRO A 84 -8.33 0.96 4.21
CA PRO A 84 -7.76 -0.32 4.63
C PRO A 84 -6.54 -0.74 3.79
N LEU A 85 -6.41 -0.29 2.54
CA LEU A 85 -5.23 -0.55 1.73
C LEU A 85 -3.98 0.11 2.31
N GLY A 86 -4.11 1.29 2.94
CA GLY A 86 -3.00 1.97 3.60
C GLY A 86 -2.39 1.14 4.74
N ILE A 87 -3.23 0.41 5.49
CA ILE A 87 -2.77 -0.56 6.50
C ILE A 87 -1.94 -1.65 5.84
N ALA A 88 -2.48 -2.28 4.79
CA ALA A 88 -1.81 -3.36 4.08
C ALA A 88 -0.46 -2.89 3.51
N THR A 89 -0.40 -1.68 2.96
CA THR A 89 0.85 -1.09 2.44
C THR A 89 1.90 -0.94 3.54
N VAL A 90 1.54 -0.37 4.70
CA VAL A 90 2.50 -0.19 5.82
C VAL A 90 2.99 -1.53 6.35
N LEU A 91 2.13 -2.55 6.43
CA LEU A 91 2.54 -3.91 6.83
C LEU A 91 3.53 -4.52 5.83
N VAL A 92 3.26 -4.41 4.51
CA VAL A 92 4.17 -4.89 3.47
C VAL A 92 5.52 -4.17 3.54
N VAL A 93 5.51 -2.84 3.69
CA VAL A 93 6.74 -2.05 3.87
C VAL A 93 7.51 -2.52 5.11
N SER A 94 6.82 -2.74 6.23
CA SER A 94 7.44 -3.20 7.48
C SER A 94 8.10 -4.57 7.32
N LEU A 95 7.45 -5.50 6.60
CA LEU A 95 8.03 -6.81 6.27
C LEU A 95 9.26 -6.70 5.36
N LEU A 96 9.24 -5.77 4.38
CA LEU A 96 10.39 -5.52 3.51
C LEU A 96 11.57 -4.91 4.28
N LEU A 97 11.31 -4.03 5.25
CA LEU A 97 12.34 -3.52 6.15
C LEU A 97 12.92 -4.61 7.04
N LEU A 98 12.07 -5.48 7.61
CA LEU A 98 12.52 -6.61 8.41
C LEU A 98 13.39 -7.57 7.58
N ARG A 99 12.99 -7.85 6.33
CA ARG A 99 13.79 -8.61 5.37
C ARG A 99 15.14 -7.93 5.10
N GLY A 100 15.15 -6.62 4.89
CA GLY A 100 16.37 -5.84 4.66
C GLY A 100 17.30 -5.87 5.88
N ALA A 101 16.77 -5.62 7.07
CA ALA A 101 17.51 -5.61 8.33
C ALA A 101 18.11 -6.98 8.65
N THR A 102 17.31 -8.05 8.53
CA THR A 102 17.80 -9.43 8.71
C THR A 102 18.89 -9.77 7.69
N GLY A 103 18.74 -9.33 6.44
CA GLY A 103 19.78 -9.47 5.40
C GLY A 103 21.09 -8.79 5.77
N ILE A 104 21.03 -7.54 6.24
CA ILE A 104 22.21 -6.78 6.67
C ILE A 104 22.89 -7.44 7.88
N MET A 105 22.11 -7.86 8.89
CA MET A 105 22.64 -8.45 10.12
C MET A 105 23.28 -9.83 9.90
N THR A 106 22.71 -10.65 9.01
CA THR A 106 23.15 -12.03 8.78
C THR A 106 24.08 -12.19 7.58
N GLY A 107 24.20 -11.16 6.74
CA GLY A 107 24.84 -11.25 5.42
C GLY A 107 24.10 -12.17 4.44
N ARG A 108 22.86 -12.57 4.74
CA ARG A 108 22.04 -13.48 3.93
C ARG A 108 20.65 -12.90 3.69
N TRP A 109 20.30 -12.67 2.43
CA TRP A 109 19.01 -12.13 2.04
C TRP A 109 18.03 -13.24 1.70
N LEU A 110 16.83 -13.16 2.29
CA LEU A 110 15.70 -14.01 1.92
C LEU A 110 15.17 -13.56 0.55
N THR A 111 15.11 -14.48 -0.41
CA THR A 111 14.61 -14.23 -1.77
C THR A 111 13.44 -15.18 -2.04
N ALA A 112 12.26 -14.61 -2.35
CA ALA A 112 11.07 -15.38 -2.68
C ALA A 112 10.88 -15.46 -4.20
N HIS A 113 10.96 -16.67 -4.74
CA HIS A 113 10.65 -16.96 -6.13
C HIS A 113 9.23 -17.51 -6.22
N ILE A 114 8.34 -16.70 -6.82
CA ILE A 114 6.96 -17.08 -7.02
C ILE A 114 6.76 -17.45 -8.49
N THR A 115 6.48 -18.72 -8.74
CA THR A 115 6.14 -19.22 -10.08
C THR A 115 4.63 -19.35 -10.19
N TRP A 116 4.05 -18.62 -11.13
CA TRP A 116 2.61 -18.57 -11.36
C TRP A 116 2.23 -19.38 -12.59
N THR A 117 1.20 -20.21 -12.47
CA THR A 117 0.48 -20.68 -13.68
C THR A 117 -0.32 -19.54 -14.28
N ARG A 118 -0.60 -19.60 -15.60
CA ARG A 118 -1.44 -18.58 -16.28
C ARG A 118 -2.81 -18.46 -15.61
N ARG A 119 -3.39 -19.57 -15.16
CA ARG A 119 -4.69 -19.61 -14.46
C ARG A 119 -4.61 -18.95 -13.09
N ALA A 120 -3.63 -19.31 -12.25
CA ALA A 120 -3.44 -18.71 -10.93
C ALA A 120 -3.22 -17.19 -11.03
N ARG A 121 -2.42 -16.74 -12.00
CA ARG A 121 -2.19 -15.31 -12.24
C ARG A 121 -3.49 -14.59 -12.63
N ARG A 122 -4.30 -15.17 -13.51
CA ARG A 122 -5.60 -14.59 -13.90
C ARG A 122 -6.55 -14.49 -12.71
N ILE A 123 -6.60 -15.51 -11.85
CA ILE A 123 -7.42 -15.50 -10.64
C ILE A 123 -6.95 -14.42 -9.67
N ALA A 124 -5.64 -14.32 -9.42
CA ALA A 124 -5.08 -13.30 -8.53
C ALA A 124 -5.36 -11.88 -9.03
N ILE A 125 -5.21 -11.64 -10.35
CA ILE A 125 -5.55 -10.35 -10.96
C ILE A 125 -7.05 -10.06 -10.83
N ALA A 126 -7.92 -11.03 -11.14
CA ALA A 126 -9.36 -10.86 -11.01
C ALA A 126 -9.76 -10.55 -9.56
N ALA A 127 -9.19 -11.25 -8.59
CA ALA A 127 -9.42 -10.98 -7.17
C ALA A 127 -8.95 -9.58 -6.78
N ALA A 128 -7.76 -9.15 -7.23
CA ALA A 128 -7.25 -7.81 -6.97
C ALA A 128 -8.16 -6.72 -7.56
N VAL A 129 -8.63 -6.90 -8.80
CA VAL A 129 -9.58 -5.98 -9.46
C VAL A 129 -10.89 -5.90 -8.69
N ILE A 130 -11.45 -7.05 -8.27
CA ILE A 130 -12.68 -7.09 -7.47
C ILE A 130 -12.49 -6.35 -6.14
N LEU A 131 -11.37 -6.57 -5.45
CA LEU A 131 -11.06 -5.89 -4.19
C LEU A 131 -10.91 -4.37 -4.39
N LEU A 132 -10.30 -3.93 -5.49
CA LEU A 132 -10.19 -2.51 -5.82
C LEU A 132 -11.57 -1.89 -6.12
N ILE A 133 -12.44 -2.59 -6.85
CA ILE A 133 -13.83 -2.14 -7.09
C ILE A 133 -14.60 -2.02 -5.77
N LEU A 134 -14.50 -3.04 -4.90
CA LEU A 134 -15.15 -2.99 -3.58
C LEU A 134 -14.61 -1.86 -2.72
N LEU A 135 -13.30 -1.60 -2.80
CA LEU A 135 -12.68 -0.47 -2.14
C LEU A 135 -13.18 0.87 -2.72
N GLU A 136 -13.31 0.97 -4.03
CA GLU A 136 -13.87 2.17 -4.69
C GLU A 136 -15.30 2.44 -4.23
N ILE A 137 -16.18 1.43 -4.25
CA ILE A 137 -17.55 1.54 -3.73
C ILE A 137 -17.55 2.02 -2.27
N ARG A 138 -16.64 1.46 -1.46
CA ARG A 138 -16.46 1.87 -0.06
C ARG A 138 -16.01 3.32 0.06
N GLN A 139 -15.16 3.82 -0.83
CA GLN A 139 -14.70 5.21 -0.82
C GLN A 139 -15.77 6.17 -1.30
N GLN A 140 -16.56 5.80 -2.31
CA GLN A 140 -17.72 6.60 -2.75
C GLN A 140 -18.72 6.80 -1.60
N GLY A 141 -19.04 5.74 -0.85
CA GLY A 141 -19.89 5.83 0.35
C GLY A 141 -19.27 6.61 1.52
N ARG A 142 -18.02 7.09 1.41
CA ARG A 142 -17.31 7.89 2.40
C ARG A 142 -16.80 9.22 1.82
N ALA A 143 -17.31 9.65 0.67
CA ALA A 143 -16.83 10.86 -0.01
C ALA A 143 -16.78 12.07 0.93
N ASP A 144 -17.81 12.31 1.74
CA ASP A 144 -17.84 13.42 2.70
C ASP A 144 -16.66 13.40 3.67
N LEU A 145 -16.30 12.22 4.21
CA LEU A 145 -15.15 12.06 5.09
C LEU A 145 -13.84 12.33 4.33
N LEU A 146 -13.74 11.86 3.10
CA LEU A 146 -12.53 11.94 2.27
C LEU A 146 -12.31 13.34 1.70
N MET A 147 -13.36 14.14 1.54
CA MET A 147 -13.31 15.54 1.11
C MET A 147 -13.04 16.53 2.25
N GLN A 148 -13.09 16.09 3.51
CA GLN A 148 -12.76 16.96 4.65
C GLN A 148 -11.33 17.50 4.52
N GLY A 149 -11.18 18.82 4.52
CA GLY A 149 -9.90 19.50 4.35
C GLY A 149 -9.45 19.70 2.90
N THR A 150 -10.28 19.34 1.91
CA THR A 150 -10.02 19.66 0.48
C THR A 150 -10.30 21.15 0.20
N PHE A 151 -11.39 21.71 0.73
CA PHE A 151 -11.82 23.09 0.43
C PHE A 151 -11.04 24.18 1.17
N THR A 152 -10.29 23.84 2.24
CA THR A 152 -9.47 24.81 2.97
C THR A 152 -8.32 25.42 2.15
N PHE A 153 -7.93 24.79 1.04
CA PHE A 153 -6.91 25.33 0.13
C PHE A 153 -7.48 26.27 -0.94
N ILE A 154 -8.78 26.22 -1.21
CA ILE A 154 -9.43 27.11 -2.19
C ILE A 154 -9.75 28.47 -1.54
N ASP A 155 -10.11 28.47 -0.25
CA ASP A 155 -10.54 29.68 0.46
C ASP A 155 -9.41 30.49 1.11
N HIS A 156 -8.17 29.99 1.09
CA HIS A 156 -7.00 30.72 1.56
C HIS A 156 -5.96 30.86 0.43
N PRO A 157 -6.01 31.96 -0.35
CA PRO A 157 -4.84 32.34 -1.13
C PRO A 157 -3.69 32.54 -0.15
N VAL A 158 -2.58 31.84 -0.41
CA VAL A 158 -1.29 32.08 0.24
C VAL A 158 -1.02 33.58 0.16
N ARG A 159 -1.07 34.26 1.30
CA ARG A 159 -0.57 35.62 1.45
C ARG A 159 0.90 35.58 1.81
#